data_AF-A0A6I6E501-F1
#
_entry.id   AF-A0A6I6E501-F1
#
_cell.length_a   1.000
_cell.length_b   1.000
_cell.length_c   1.000
_cell.angle_alpha   90.00
_cell.angle_beta   90.00
_cell.angle_gamma   90.00
#
_symmetry.space_group_name_H-M   'P 1'
#
loop_
_entity.id
_entity.type
_entity.pdbx_description
1 polymer ?
#
loop_
_entity_poly.entity_id
_entity_poly.type
_entity_poly.pdbx_seq_one_letter_code
_entity_poly.pdbx_strand_id
1 'polypeptide(L)'
;MTGTDGGENRELFAALRSAWEDVDPVPAGLAERMIAAVAVDDLNREFQLLTLVEGVEVAVRGEDGNRTVQFEGDGTEVLLHLAAPQSGVVRVDGWSRPAVLAARLAQEDEEWSAQTVGDGRFAFDHVRRGRSRVRMVVQQNEAMREFTTPWFDI
;
A
#
# COMPACT_ATOMS: atom_id res chain seq x y z
N MET A 1 -44.00 27.80 23.47
CA MET A 1 -43.80 26.35 23.59
C MET A 1 -42.49 26.03 22.91
N THR A 2 -41.38 26.31 23.60
CA THR A 2 -40.05 26.50 23.01
C THR A 2 -39.00 26.17 24.06
N GLY A 3 -38.10 25.22 23.78
CA GLY A 3 -36.68 25.40 24.10
C GLY A 3 -36.04 24.69 25.30
N THR A 4 -36.61 23.65 25.91
CA THR A 4 -35.98 22.97 27.07
C THR A 4 -35.13 21.73 26.72
N ASP A 5 -35.41 21.04 25.61
CA ASP A 5 -34.85 19.71 25.33
C ASP A 5 -33.34 19.72 24.96
N GLY A 6 -32.85 20.77 24.30
CA GLY A 6 -31.44 20.86 23.89
C GLY A 6 -30.46 21.21 25.02
N GLY A 7 -30.93 21.91 26.05
CA GLY A 7 -30.12 22.31 27.21
C GLY A 7 -29.88 21.16 28.18
N GLU A 8 -30.94 20.41 28.48
CA GLU A 8 -30.92 19.23 29.36
C GLU A 8 -30.04 18.12 28.78
N ASN A 9 -30.12 17.86 27.48
CA ASN A 9 -29.25 16.88 26.80
C ASN A 9 -27.76 17.28 26.86
N ARG A 10 -27.44 18.58 26.75
CA ARG A 10 -26.06 19.07 26.83
C ARG A 10 -25.48 18.90 28.23
N GLU A 11 -26.26 19.20 29.26
CA GLU A 11 -25.85 19.01 30.66
C GLU A 11 -25.64 17.53 30.98
N LEU A 12 -26.54 16.65 30.49
CA LEU A 12 -26.38 15.21 30.59
C LEU A 12 -25.11 14.71 29.90
N PHE A 13 -24.83 15.15 28.67
CA PHE A 13 -23.61 14.75 27.95
C PHE A 13 -22.33 15.29 28.61
N ALA A 14 -22.39 16.47 29.24
CA ALA A 14 -21.27 17.01 30.00
C ALA A 14 -20.99 16.18 31.27
N ALA A 15 -22.05 15.79 31.99
CA ALA A 15 -21.93 14.93 33.16
C ALA A 15 -21.40 13.54 32.80
N LEU A 16 -21.90 12.95 31.70
CA LEU A 16 -21.43 11.67 31.20
C LEU A 16 -19.95 11.72 30.79
N ARG A 17 -19.52 12.79 30.11
CA ARG A 17 -18.11 12.98 29.75
C ARG A 17 -17.20 13.06 30.98
N SER A 18 -17.60 13.85 31.98
CA SER A 18 -16.82 13.98 33.22
C SER A 18 -16.68 12.66 33.97
N ALA A 19 -17.74 11.83 33.99
CA ALA A 19 -17.67 10.49 34.57
C ALA A 19 -16.69 9.57 33.81
N TRP A 20 -16.67 9.62 32.48
CA TRP A 20 -15.76 8.82 31.66
C TRP A 20 -14.30 9.29 31.74
N GLU A 21 -14.05 10.59 31.90
CA GLU A 21 -12.69 11.11 32.10
C GLU A 21 -12.03 10.57 33.39
N ASP A 22 -12.83 10.21 34.41
CA ASP A 22 -12.35 9.63 35.67
C ASP A 22 -12.28 8.09 35.62
N VAL A 23 -13.29 7.44 35.01
CA VAL A 23 -13.38 5.97 34.94
C VAL A 23 -12.45 5.36 33.88
N ASP A 24 -12.27 6.04 32.75
CA ASP A 24 -11.42 5.60 31.62
C ASP A 24 -10.53 6.76 31.13
N PRO A 25 -9.56 7.20 31.95
CA PRO A 25 -8.65 8.27 31.57
C PRO A 25 -7.78 7.82 30.39
N VAL A 26 -7.53 8.74 29.46
CA VAL A 26 -6.61 8.47 28.33
C VAL A 26 -5.26 8.03 28.90
N PRO A 27 -4.76 6.83 28.54
CA PRO A 27 -3.48 6.36 29.03
C PRO A 27 -2.37 7.35 28.70
N ALA A 28 -1.54 7.69 29.69
CA ALA A 28 -0.42 8.60 29.51
C ALA A 28 0.44 8.15 28.31
N GLY A 29 0.80 9.07 27.43
CA GLY A 29 1.61 8.79 26.25
C GLY A 29 0.86 8.16 25.07
N LEU A 30 -0.48 8.06 25.09
CA LEU A 30 -1.24 7.43 23.99
C LEU A 30 -1.05 8.19 22.68
N ALA A 31 -1.08 9.52 22.71
CA ALA A 31 -0.89 10.33 21.51
C ALA A 31 0.51 10.12 20.91
N GLU A 32 1.54 10.13 21.75
CA GLU A 32 2.93 9.91 21.37
C GLU A 32 3.14 8.50 20.83
N ARG A 33 2.53 7.48 21.46
CA ARG A 33 2.57 6.09 20.97
C ARG A 33 1.85 5.95 19.63
N MET A 34 0.72 6.63 19.42
CA MET A 34 0.01 6.60 18.14
C MET A 34 0.79 7.35 17.04
N ILE A 35 1.38 8.51 17.35
CA ILE A 35 2.27 9.24 16.43
C ILE A 35 3.48 8.38 16.06
N ALA A 36 4.11 7.75 17.05
CA ALA A 36 5.22 6.84 16.83
C ALA A 36 4.79 5.62 16.02
N ALA A 37 3.62 5.02 16.29
CA ALA A 37 3.10 3.89 15.53
C ALA A 37 2.80 4.28 14.07
N VAL A 38 2.23 5.45 13.81
CA VAL A 38 1.99 5.96 12.45
C VAL A 38 3.31 6.24 11.72
N ALA A 39 4.28 6.87 12.39
CA ALA A 39 5.59 7.11 11.81
C ALA A 39 6.36 5.81 11.54
N VAL A 40 6.24 4.83 12.45
CA VAL A 40 6.80 3.48 12.27
C VAL A 40 6.06 2.72 11.17
N ASP A 41 4.75 2.83 11.02
CA ASP A 41 4.03 2.22 9.89
C ASP A 41 4.49 2.78 8.54
N ASP A 42 4.78 4.09 8.49
CA ASP A 42 5.36 4.76 7.33
C ASP A 42 6.79 4.27 7.03
N LEU A 43 7.62 4.05 8.05
CA LEU A 43 8.98 3.49 7.94
C LEU A 43 8.99 1.97 7.66
N ASN A 44 8.10 1.20 8.28
CA ASN A 44 8.04 -0.25 8.17
C ASN A 44 7.49 -0.68 6.80
N ARG A 45 6.69 0.19 6.15
CA ARG A 45 6.35 0.09 4.72
C ARG A 45 7.56 0.23 3.79
N GLU A 46 8.64 0.91 4.20
CA GLU A 46 9.88 1.00 3.42
C GLU A 46 10.92 -0.09 3.76
N PHE A 47 10.90 -0.68 4.97
CA PHE A 47 11.99 -1.54 5.45
C PHE A 47 11.69 -3.05 5.61
N GLN A 48 10.45 -3.54 5.43
CA GLN A 48 10.15 -4.98 5.54
C GLN A 48 10.21 -5.78 4.22
N LEU A 49 10.92 -5.29 3.21
CA LEU A 49 11.08 -5.99 1.91
C LEU A 49 12.55 -6.17 1.50
N LEU A 50 13.47 -6.17 2.47
CA LEU A 50 14.90 -6.42 2.25
C LEU A 50 15.26 -7.91 2.34
N THR A 51 14.59 -8.74 1.53
CA THR A 51 15.28 -9.90 0.96
C THR A 51 15.54 -9.57 -0.50
N LEU A 52 16.53 -8.71 -0.73
CA LEU A 52 17.26 -8.70 -1.99
C LEU A 52 17.94 -10.06 -2.08
N VAL A 53 17.34 -11.02 -2.78
CA VAL A 53 18.08 -12.21 -3.20
C VAL A 53 19.10 -11.73 -4.24
N GLU A 54 20.30 -11.38 -3.76
CA GLU A 54 21.53 -11.44 -4.55
C GLU A 54 21.66 -12.90 -5.02
N GLY A 55 21.11 -13.20 -6.20
CA GLY A 55 21.02 -14.58 -6.62
C GLY A 55 20.26 -14.87 -7.90
N VAL A 56 20.24 -13.96 -8.88
CA VAL A 56 20.31 -14.38 -10.29
C VAL A 56 21.27 -13.42 -10.98
N GLU A 57 22.29 -14.01 -11.58
CA GLU A 57 23.39 -13.34 -12.27
C GLU A 57 22.94 -12.17 -13.13
N VAL A 58 23.72 -11.10 -13.03
CA VAL A 58 23.80 -10.02 -14.01
C VAL A 58 24.01 -10.64 -15.40
N ALA A 59 22.91 -10.84 -16.12
CA ALA A 59 22.89 -10.88 -17.57
C ALA A 59 22.30 -9.55 -18.04
N VAL A 60 23.05 -8.47 -17.86
CA VAL A 60 22.91 -7.28 -18.72
C VAL A 60 23.39 -7.70 -20.10
N ARG A 61 22.48 -8.26 -20.89
CA ARG A 61 22.55 -8.20 -22.35
C ARG A 61 21.16 -8.42 -22.94
N GLY A 62 20.48 -7.31 -23.19
CA GLY A 62 19.41 -7.23 -24.16
C GLY A 62 19.31 -5.78 -24.60
N GLU A 63 19.69 -5.49 -25.84
CA GLU A 63 19.47 -4.21 -26.54
C GLU A 63 17.98 -3.84 -26.68
N ASP A 64 17.08 -4.54 -26.00
CA ASP A 64 15.64 -4.48 -26.15
C ASP A 64 14.97 -4.38 -24.77
N GLY A 65 14.85 -3.16 -24.24
CA GLY A 65 13.91 -2.60 -23.23
C GLY A 65 13.15 -3.45 -22.19
N ASN A 66 13.45 -4.73 -21.96
CA ASN A 66 12.60 -5.65 -21.20
C ASN A 66 13.32 -6.12 -19.92
N ARG A 67 12.65 -6.01 -18.76
CA ARG A 67 13.23 -6.30 -17.43
C ARG A 67 12.21 -6.99 -16.52
N THR A 68 12.66 -7.89 -15.66
CA THR A 68 11.80 -8.51 -14.63
C THR A 68 12.29 -8.12 -13.23
N VAL A 69 11.35 -7.83 -12.32
CA VAL A 69 11.60 -7.46 -10.91
C VAL A 69 10.70 -8.28 -10.01
N GLN A 70 11.22 -8.75 -8.88
CA GLN A 70 10.48 -9.55 -7.89
C GLN A 70 10.50 -8.87 -6.53
N PHE A 71 9.39 -8.92 -5.80
CA PHE A 71 9.28 -8.50 -4.41
C PHE A 71 8.56 -9.56 -3.58
N GLU A 72 8.96 -9.72 -2.33
CA GLU A 72 8.35 -10.64 -1.38
C GLU A 72 8.26 -10.04 0.02
N GLY A 73 7.13 -10.22 0.71
CA GLY A 73 6.93 -9.83 2.10
C GLY A 73 5.50 -10.05 2.59
N ASP A 74 5.32 -10.19 3.91
CA ASP A 74 4.01 -10.45 4.56
C ASP A 74 3.23 -11.64 3.95
N GLY A 75 3.96 -12.65 3.46
CA GLY A 75 3.39 -13.80 2.77
C GLY A 75 2.80 -13.49 1.39
N THR A 76 3.19 -12.37 0.80
CA THR A 76 2.86 -11.95 -0.56
C THR A 76 4.13 -11.93 -1.43
N GLU A 77 4.08 -12.59 -2.58
CA GLU A 77 5.09 -12.56 -3.63
C GLU A 77 4.49 -11.85 -4.85
N VAL A 78 5.25 -10.94 -5.46
CA VAL A 78 4.88 -10.26 -6.71
C VAL A 78 6.04 -10.27 -7.68
N LEU A 79 5.71 -10.55 -8.94
CA LEU A 79 6.64 -10.51 -10.06
C LEU A 79 6.12 -9.49 -11.05
N LEU A 80 6.99 -8.56 -11.47
CA LEU A 80 6.70 -7.53 -12.46
C LEU A 80 7.59 -7.74 -13.68
N HIS A 81 7.00 -7.68 -14.86
CA HIS A 81 7.65 -7.70 -16.15
C HIS A 81 7.45 -6.35 -16.83
N LEU A 82 8.56 -5.64 -17.06
CA LEU A 82 8.63 -4.29 -17.59
C LEU A 82 9.03 -4.37 -19.06
N ALA A 83 8.07 -4.28 -19.97
CA ALA A 83 8.34 -4.28 -21.40
C ALA A 83 8.36 -2.84 -21.92
N ALA A 84 9.53 -2.30 -22.22
CA ALA A 84 9.70 -0.97 -22.82
C ALA A 84 9.87 -1.07 -24.34
N PRO A 85 8.81 -0.97 -25.14
CA PRO A 85 8.95 -0.71 -26.58
C PRO A 85 9.74 0.59 -26.80
N GLN A 86 10.37 0.73 -27.97
CA GLN A 86 11.22 1.87 -28.34
C GLN A 86 10.53 3.26 -28.23
N SER A 87 9.22 3.31 -27.97
CA SER A 87 8.36 4.50 -27.96
C SER A 87 8.28 5.25 -26.61
N GLY A 88 9.14 4.94 -25.63
CA GLY A 88 9.26 5.73 -24.38
C GLY A 88 8.16 5.48 -23.33
N VAL A 89 7.17 4.64 -23.65
CA VAL A 89 6.20 4.09 -22.70
C VAL A 89 6.52 2.63 -22.40
N VAL A 90 6.28 2.22 -21.17
CA VAL A 90 6.55 0.88 -20.64
C VAL A 90 5.23 0.21 -20.28
N ARG A 91 5.06 -1.04 -20.73
CA ARG A 91 4.00 -1.91 -20.25
C ARG A 91 4.52 -2.68 -19.04
N VAL A 92 3.74 -2.72 -17.97
CA VAL A 92 4.07 -3.43 -16.74
C VAL A 92 3.08 -4.55 -16.56
N ASP A 93 3.48 -5.78 -16.84
CA ASP A 93 2.70 -6.98 -16.57
C ASP A 93 3.09 -7.52 -15.18
N GLY A 94 2.12 -7.86 -14.36
CA GLY A 94 2.33 -8.32 -12.99
C GLY A 94 1.60 -9.60 -12.67
N TRP A 95 2.17 -10.40 -11.78
CA TRP A 95 1.47 -11.47 -11.07
C TRP A 95 1.67 -11.32 -9.57
N SER A 96 0.74 -11.82 -8.78
CA SER A 96 0.96 -11.95 -7.33
C SER A 96 0.45 -13.27 -6.79
N ARG A 97 1.06 -13.69 -5.68
CA ARG A 97 0.53 -14.71 -4.77
C ARG A 97 0.52 -14.15 -3.36
N PRO A 98 -0.62 -14.09 -2.65
CA PRO A 98 -1.96 -14.49 -3.08
C PRO A 98 -2.50 -13.67 -4.24
N ALA A 99 -3.63 -14.10 -4.81
CA ALA A 99 -4.25 -13.42 -5.94
C ALA A 99 -4.61 -11.96 -5.58
N VAL A 100 -4.19 -11.04 -6.43
CA VAL A 100 -4.54 -9.63 -6.33
C VAL A 100 -6.00 -9.40 -6.71
N LEU A 101 -6.65 -8.48 -6.01
CA LEU A 101 -8.02 -8.03 -6.25
C LEU A 101 -8.05 -6.62 -6.85
N ALA A 102 -7.05 -5.80 -6.56
CA ALA A 102 -6.84 -4.51 -7.18
C ALA A 102 -5.35 -4.16 -7.15
N ALA A 103 -4.82 -3.60 -8.24
CA ALA A 103 -3.46 -3.11 -8.32
C ALA A 103 -3.44 -1.66 -8.84
N ARG A 104 -2.60 -0.83 -8.20
CA ARG A 104 -2.34 0.56 -8.58
C ARG A 104 -0.85 0.79 -8.68
N LEU A 105 -0.43 1.51 -9.71
CA LEU A 105 0.95 1.98 -9.87
C LEU A 105 0.95 3.48 -9.64
N ALA A 106 1.82 3.95 -8.76
CA ALA A 106 1.99 5.38 -8.48
C ALA A 106 3.39 5.84 -8.93
N GLN A 107 3.43 6.96 -9.64
CA GLN A 107 4.64 7.67 -10.07
C GLN A 107 4.41 9.17 -9.91
N GLU A 108 5.18 9.84 -9.05
CA GLU A 108 5.02 11.28 -8.78
C GLU A 108 3.54 11.66 -8.54
N ASP A 109 2.93 12.45 -9.44
CA ASP A 109 1.54 12.91 -9.39
C ASP A 109 0.57 12.08 -10.27
N GLU A 110 1.04 11.00 -10.89
CA GLU A 110 0.26 10.15 -11.80
C GLU A 110 0.03 8.75 -11.20
N GLU A 111 -1.17 8.21 -11.43
CA GLU A 111 -1.56 6.88 -10.96
C GLU A 111 -2.23 6.08 -12.09
N TRP A 112 -1.82 4.82 -12.24
CA TRP A 112 -2.46 3.85 -13.12
C TRP A 112 -3.20 2.83 -12.27
N SER A 113 -4.40 2.48 -12.70
CA SER A 113 -5.18 1.37 -12.11
C SER A 113 -5.21 0.22 -13.09
N ALA A 114 -4.94 -0.99 -12.61
CA ALA A 114 -5.07 -2.21 -13.40
C ALA A 114 -6.32 -2.98 -12.98
N GLN A 115 -7.04 -3.50 -13.97
CA GLN A 115 -8.01 -4.56 -13.72
C GLN A 115 -7.27 -5.87 -13.54
N THR A 116 -7.62 -6.63 -12.52
CA THR A 116 -7.05 -7.95 -12.28
C THR A 116 -7.65 -8.94 -13.25
N VAL A 117 -6.80 -9.61 -14.02
CA VAL A 117 -7.20 -10.76 -14.83
C VAL A 117 -7.22 -11.96 -13.88
N GLY A 118 -8.31 -12.73 -13.89
CA GLY A 118 -8.51 -13.81 -12.91
C GLY A 118 -7.35 -14.79 -12.92
N ASP A 119 -6.83 -15.12 -11.73
CA ASP A 119 -5.58 -15.85 -11.39
C ASP A 119 -4.49 -15.01 -10.68
N GLY A 120 -4.75 -13.73 -10.39
CA GLY A 120 -3.80 -12.86 -9.70
C GLY A 120 -2.84 -12.13 -10.64
N ARG A 121 -3.15 -12.09 -11.94
CA ARG A 121 -2.44 -11.26 -12.92
C ARG A 121 -3.05 -9.88 -13.04
N PHE A 122 -2.22 -8.91 -13.42
CA PHE A 122 -2.62 -7.53 -13.68
C PHE A 122 -1.67 -6.91 -14.70
N ALA A 123 -2.09 -5.83 -15.36
CA ALA A 123 -1.23 -5.10 -16.28
C ALA A 123 -1.51 -3.60 -16.22
N PHE A 124 -0.45 -2.80 -16.31
CA PHE A 124 -0.51 -1.36 -16.52
C PHE A 124 0.02 -1.06 -17.92
N ASP A 125 -0.82 -0.47 -18.76
CA ASP A 125 -0.42 -0.03 -20.09
C ASP A 125 0.04 1.44 -20.07
N HIS A 126 1.00 1.78 -20.94
CA HIS A 126 1.46 3.14 -21.18
C HIS A 126 2.02 3.86 -19.93
N VAL A 127 2.77 3.15 -19.08
CA VAL A 127 3.47 3.73 -17.93
C VAL A 127 4.69 4.50 -18.41
N ARG A 128 4.97 5.66 -17.81
CA ARG A 128 6.16 6.44 -18.14
C ARG A 128 7.39 5.81 -17.46
N ARG A 129 8.58 6.12 -17.98
CA ARG A 129 9.81 5.82 -17.24
C ARG A 129 9.90 6.68 -15.99
N GLY A 130 10.46 6.13 -14.93
CA GLY A 130 10.68 6.85 -13.68
C GLY A 130 10.44 6.01 -12.42
N ARG A 131 10.69 6.66 -11.28
CA ARG A 131 10.58 6.05 -9.96
C ARG A 131 9.13 5.75 -9.62
N SER A 132 8.82 4.48 -9.47
CA SER A 132 7.45 3.97 -9.37
C SER A 132 7.29 3.03 -8.19
N ARG A 133 6.07 2.86 -7.71
CA ARG A 133 5.70 1.82 -6.73
C ARG A 133 4.36 1.20 -7.08
N VAL A 134 4.18 -0.06 -6.74
CA VAL A 134 2.91 -0.77 -6.93
C VAL A 134 2.26 -1.03 -5.57
N ARG A 135 0.98 -0.66 -5.46
CA ARG A 135 0.11 -0.93 -4.32
C ARG A 135 -0.96 -1.92 -4.73
N MET A 136 -1.13 -2.99 -3.96
CA MET A 136 -2.05 -4.06 -4.27
C MET A 136 -2.92 -4.37 -3.06
N VAL A 137 -4.16 -4.77 -3.33
CA VAL A 137 -5.01 -5.44 -2.36
C VAL A 137 -5.03 -6.92 -2.70
N VAL A 138 -4.57 -7.76 -1.79
CA VAL A 138 -4.55 -9.22 -1.95
C VAL A 138 -5.52 -9.88 -0.95
N GLN A 139 -6.07 -11.03 -1.32
CA GLN A 139 -6.88 -11.82 -0.40
C GLN A 139 -6.05 -12.94 0.23
N GLN A 140 -5.85 -12.88 1.55
CA GLN A 140 -5.07 -13.85 2.32
C GLN A 140 -5.89 -14.37 3.49
N ASN A 141 -6.10 -15.70 3.56
CA ASN A 141 -6.85 -16.35 4.65
C ASN A 141 -8.21 -15.69 4.92
N GLU A 142 -9.00 -15.45 3.86
CA GLU A 142 -10.31 -14.77 3.89
C GLU A 142 -10.28 -13.28 4.29
N ALA A 143 -9.12 -12.73 4.65
CA ALA A 143 -8.92 -11.32 4.95
C ALA A 143 -8.33 -10.56 3.74
N MET A 144 -8.68 -9.28 3.64
CA MET A 144 -8.12 -8.35 2.66
C MET A 144 -6.87 -7.69 3.27
N ARG A 145 -5.75 -7.73 2.56
CA ARG A 145 -4.51 -7.05 2.99
C ARG A 145 -3.98 -6.15 1.89
N GLU A 146 -3.37 -5.04 2.30
CA GLU A 146 -2.61 -4.19 1.41
C GLU A 146 -1.16 -4.68 1.35
N PHE A 147 -0.59 -4.75 0.15
CA PHE A 147 0.83 -4.97 -0.08
C PHE A 147 1.36 -3.83 -0.94
N THR A 148 2.49 -3.24 -0.55
CA THR A 148 3.11 -2.14 -1.30
C THR A 148 4.55 -2.52 -1.61
N THR A 149 4.96 -2.45 -2.87
CA THR A 149 6.37 -2.61 -3.24
C THR A 149 7.18 -1.40 -2.76
N PRO A 150 8.49 -1.55 -2.53
CA PRO A 150 9.38 -0.40 -2.46
C PRO A 150 9.33 0.39 -3.76
N TRP A 151 9.93 1.58 -3.74
CA TRP A 151 10.18 2.32 -4.95
C TRP A 151 11.18 1.59 -5.84
N PHE A 152 10.90 1.51 -7.14
CA PHE A 152 11.78 0.94 -8.15
C PHE A 152 11.74 1.76 -9.44
N ASP A 153 12.77 1.61 -10.28
CA ASP A 153 12.84 2.30 -11.57
C ASP A 153 12.22 1.49 -12.70
N ILE A 154 11.37 2.18 -13.48
CA ILE A 154 10.78 1.73 -14.75
C ILE A 154 11.48 2.42 -15.92
#